data_AF-A0AAD6JA98-F1
#
_entry.id   AF-A0AAD6JA98-F1
#
_cell.length_a   1.000
_cell.length_b   1.000
_cell.length_c   1.000
_cell.angle_alpha   90.00
_cell.angle_beta   90.00
_cell.angle_gamma   90.00
#
_symmetry.space_group_name_H-M   'P 1'
#
loop_
_entity.id
_entity.type
_entity.pdbx_description
1 polymer ?
#
loop_
_entity_poly.entity_id
_entity_poly.type
_entity_poly.pdbx_seq_one_letter_code
_entity_poly.pdbx_strand_id
1 'polypeptide(L)'
;MSSLLSKQLSVYTLRNVLSLHVLVDYFGTRKLHQITNGTEVTATMFQATGSAPGASGYVNITDLNGGKVAFGAEDSNGKMDAVYVKSLVEIPYNISVLQISQPLNSAEAEAPTAAPTLNVTAILSKQGCKAFSDLLIASGAQTTFEENVDGGLTVFCPTDAVINGFMPKYKNLTAPQKVSLLLYHGIPIYQSLQMLKTSNGVVNTLATNGANKYDFTVQNAG
;
A
#
# COMPACT_ATOMS: atom_id res chain seq x y z
N MET A 1 3.42 8.74 -12.23
CA MET A 1 4.01 7.90 -11.15
C MET A 1 5.37 8.36 -10.70
N SER A 2 6.32 8.70 -11.59
CA SER A 2 7.64 9.23 -11.19
C SER A 2 7.57 10.42 -10.23
N SER A 3 6.63 11.34 -10.45
CA SER A 3 6.38 12.51 -9.58
C SER A 3 5.90 12.18 -8.16
N LEU A 4 5.23 11.05 -7.95
CA LEU A 4 4.82 10.58 -6.61
C LEU A 4 5.96 9.83 -5.93
N LEU A 5 6.69 9.01 -6.70
CA LEU A 5 7.83 8.25 -6.18
C LEU A 5 8.96 9.17 -5.69
N SER A 6 9.18 10.30 -6.36
CA SER A 6 10.18 11.29 -5.93
C SER A 6 9.87 11.97 -4.60
N LYS A 7 8.60 11.95 -4.15
CA LYS A 7 8.19 12.56 -2.88
C LYS A 7 8.51 11.72 -1.65
N GLN A 8 8.90 10.45 -1.83
CA GLN A 8 9.23 9.52 -0.74
C GLN A 8 8.17 9.46 0.37
N LEU A 9 6.89 9.50 -0.02
CA LEU A 9 5.77 9.43 0.91
C LEU A 9 5.76 8.08 1.63
N SER A 10 5.35 8.07 2.90
CA SER A 10 5.09 6.83 3.63
C SER A 10 4.00 6.02 2.90
N VAL A 11 3.95 4.70 3.13
CA VAL A 11 2.92 3.84 2.51
C VAL A 11 1.51 4.30 2.89
N TYR A 12 1.32 4.81 4.10
CA TYR A 12 0.05 5.33 4.59
C TYR A 12 -0.38 6.62 3.90
N THR A 13 0.55 7.57 3.72
CA THR A 13 0.27 8.78 2.96
C THR A 13 0.04 8.46 1.47
N LEU A 14 0.85 7.57 0.88
CA LEU A 14 0.66 7.14 -0.51
C LEU A 14 -0.69 6.47 -0.72
N ARG A 15 -1.18 5.70 0.25
CA ARG A 15 -2.53 5.12 0.23
C ARG A 15 -3.61 6.20 0.15
N ASN A 16 -3.49 7.30 0.88
CA ASN A 16 -4.45 8.41 0.82
C ASN A 16 -4.43 9.08 -0.54
N VAL A 17 -3.24 9.39 -1.08
CA VAL A 17 -3.08 9.92 -2.45
C VAL A 17 -3.72 8.99 -3.48
N LEU A 18 -3.48 7.69 -3.43
CA LEU A 18 -4.09 6.74 -4.37
C LEU A 18 -5.61 6.63 -4.16
N SER A 19 -6.09 6.72 -2.92
CA SER A 19 -7.53 6.68 -2.61
C SER A 19 -8.27 7.91 -3.15
N LEU A 20 -7.59 9.05 -3.29
CA LEU A 20 -8.13 10.24 -3.97
C LEU A 20 -8.35 9.99 -5.48
N HIS A 21 -7.62 9.06 -6.09
CA HIS A 21 -7.77 8.74 -7.52
C HIS A 21 -8.88 7.73 -7.80
N VAL A 22 -9.52 7.18 -6.78
CA VAL A 22 -10.61 6.21 -6.91
C VAL A 22 -11.92 6.94 -6.65
N LEU A 23 -12.69 7.19 -7.70
CA LEU A 23 -14.02 7.76 -7.59
C LEU A 23 -15.01 6.69 -7.10
N VAL A 24 -15.93 7.05 -6.20
CA VAL A 24 -16.94 6.08 -5.72
C VAL A 24 -18.14 5.98 -6.66
N ASP A 25 -18.28 6.93 -7.59
CA ASP A 25 -19.27 6.90 -8.65
C ASP A 25 -18.67 6.43 -9.98
N TYR A 26 -19.50 5.80 -10.80
CA TYR A 26 -19.08 5.35 -12.13
C TYR A 26 -18.91 6.55 -13.08
N PHE A 27 -17.71 6.71 -13.65
CA PHE A 27 -17.42 7.65 -14.72
C PHE A 27 -16.75 6.94 -15.91
N GLY A 28 -17.52 6.73 -16.99
CA GLY A 28 -17.01 6.27 -18.28
C GLY A 28 -16.79 7.44 -19.25
N THR A 29 -16.18 7.18 -20.40
CA THR A 29 -15.90 8.21 -21.42
C THR A 29 -17.15 9.02 -21.77
N ARG A 30 -18.30 8.35 -21.93
CA ARG A 30 -19.57 9.00 -22.26
C ARG A 30 -20.06 9.92 -21.15
N LYS A 31 -19.97 9.49 -19.88
CA LYS A 31 -20.45 10.28 -18.74
C LYS A 31 -19.61 11.55 -18.59
N LEU A 32 -18.28 11.44 -18.77
CA LEU A 32 -17.36 12.56 -18.65
C LEU A 32 -17.64 13.70 -19.65
N HIS A 33 -18.02 13.39 -20.89
CA HIS A 33 -18.39 14.38 -21.92
C HIS A 33 -19.88 14.75 -21.93
N GLN A 34 -20.64 14.28 -20.94
CA GLN A 34 -22.07 14.55 -20.80
C GLN A 34 -22.40 15.08 -19.39
N ILE A 35 -21.39 15.65 -18.71
CA ILE A 35 -21.58 16.26 -17.40
C ILE A 35 -22.54 17.43 -17.55
N THR A 36 -23.64 17.37 -16.81
CA THR A 36 -24.67 18.41 -16.84
C THR A 36 -24.11 19.69 -16.23
N ASN A 37 -24.33 20.84 -16.87
CA ASN A 37 -23.74 22.14 -16.50
C ASN A 37 -22.20 22.21 -16.60
N GLY A 38 -21.56 21.22 -17.24
CA GLY A 38 -20.13 21.22 -17.55
C GLY A 38 -19.19 20.98 -16.36
N THR A 39 -19.71 20.85 -15.12
CA THR A 39 -18.91 20.53 -13.94
C THR A 39 -19.69 19.66 -12.95
N GLU A 40 -19.02 18.70 -12.33
CA GLU A 40 -19.57 17.78 -11.32
C GLU A 40 -18.54 17.55 -10.22
N VAL A 41 -19.00 17.55 -8.97
CA VAL A 41 -18.19 17.23 -7.79
C VAL A 41 -18.53 15.81 -7.36
N THR A 42 -17.53 14.95 -7.23
CA THR A 42 -17.72 13.55 -6.82
C THR A 42 -16.85 13.20 -5.63
N ALA A 43 -17.38 12.34 -4.77
CA ALA A 43 -16.58 11.77 -3.68
C ALA A 43 -15.56 10.77 -4.24
N THR A 44 -14.43 10.67 -3.54
CA THR A 44 -13.42 9.64 -3.77
C THR A 44 -13.43 8.63 -2.62
N MET A 45 -12.67 7.55 -2.76
CA MET A 45 -12.45 6.61 -1.68
C MET A 45 -11.81 7.30 -0.47
N PHE A 46 -10.95 8.31 -0.67
CA PHE A 46 -10.34 9.09 0.41
C PHE A 46 -11.40 9.84 1.25
N GLN A 47 -12.45 10.35 0.60
CA GLN A 47 -13.62 10.93 1.28
C GLN A 47 -14.47 9.85 1.97
N ALA A 48 -14.81 8.79 1.23
CA ALA A 48 -15.78 7.79 1.67
C ALA A 48 -15.30 6.95 2.86
N THR A 49 -13.98 6.76 3.02
CA THR A 49 -13.40 6.06 4.17
C THR A 49 -13.26 6.94 5.41
N GLY A 50 -13.63 8.23 5.34
CA GLY A 50 -13.48 9.19 6.42
C GLY A 50 -12.02 9.57 6.71
N SER A 51 -11.11 9.31 5.76
CA SER A 51 -9.69 9.65 5.90
C SER A 51 -9.42 11.10 5.51
N ALA A 52 -10.25 11.69 4.65
CA ALA A 52 -10.17 13.09 4.24
C ALA A 52 -10.69 14.05 5.32
N PRO A 53 -9.90 15.07 5.72
CA PRO A 53 -10.41 16.18 6.52
C PRO A 53 -11.46 17.00 5.76
N GLY A 54 -12.65 17.15 6.34
CA GLY A 54 -13.74 17.95 5.75
C GLY A 54 -14.15 17.44 4.36
N ALA A 55 -13.98 18.30 3.35
CA ALA A 55 -14.32 18.02 1.95
C ALA A 55 -13.08 17.85 1.03
N SER A 56 -11.89 17.66 1.62
CA SER A 56 -10.65 17.52 0.83
C SER A 56 -10.56 16.25 -0.01
N GLY A 57 -11.44 15.27 0.23
CA GLY A 57 -11.50 14.04 -0.55
C GLY A 57 -12.43 14.11 -1.75
N TYR A 58 -13.02 15.26 -2.06
CA TYR A 58 -13.81 15.42 -3.27
C TYR A 58 -12.92 15.79 -4.47
N VAL A 59 -13.35 15.38 -5.65
CA VAL A 59 -12.71 15.74 -6.93
C VAL A 59 -13.74 16.43 -7.80
N ASN A 60 -13.33 17.59 -8.33
CA ASN A 60 -14.06 18.31 -9.36
C ASN A 60 -13.69 17.75 -10.73
N ILE A 61 -14.72 17.51 -11.54
CA ILE A 61 -14.61 17.05 -12.91
C ILE A 61 -15.31 18.08 -13.79
N THR A 62 -14.55 18.68 -14.71
CA THR A 62 -15.05 19.72 -15.59
C THR A 62 -14.92 19.28 -17.04
N ASP A 63 -16.03 19.23 -17.76
CA ASP A 63 -16.04 19.08 -19.22
C ASP A 63 -15.72 20.43 -19.86
N LEU A 64 -14.54 20.51 -20.48
CA LEU A 64 -14.01 21.71 -21.11
C LEU A 64 -14.34 21.75 -22.59
N ASN A 65 -14.43 22.96 -23.12
CA ASN A 65 -14.56 23.18 -24.56
C ASN A 65 -13.43 22.48 -25.34
N GLY A 66 -13.79 21.85 -26.47
CA GLY A 66 -12.85 21.12 -27.31
C GLY A 66 -12.66 19.65 -26.95
N GLY A 67 -13.61 19.05 -26.24
CA GLY A 67 -13.63 17.61 -25.95
C GLY A 67 -12.58 17.17 -24.94
N LYS A 68 -12.17 18.07 -24.04
CA LYS A 68 -11.23 17.77 -22.94
C LYS A 68 -12.01 17.71 -21.65
N VAL A 69 -11.62 16.82 -20.75
CA VAL A 69 -12.19 16.76 -19.40
C VAL A 69 -11.07 16.92 -18.41
N ALA A 70 -11.21 17.87 -17.49
CA ALA A 70 -10.21 18.16 -16.47
C ALA A 70 -10.66 17.70 -15.09
N PHE A 71 -9.69 17.33 -14.26
CA PHE A 71 -9.87 16.86 -12.90
C PHE A 71 -9.00 17.68 -11.96
N GLY A 72 -9.55 18.01 -10.79
CA GLY A 72 -8.83 18.70 -9.72
C GLY A 72 -9.37 18.28 -8.37
N ALA A 73 -8.49 18.14 -7.38
CA ALA A 73 -8.92 17.92 -6.00
C ALA A 73 -9.64 19.18 -5.49
N GLU A 74 -10.67 19.02 -4.66
CA GLU A 74 -11.44 20.14 -4.11
C GLU A 74 -10.55 21.11 -3.29
N ASP A 75 -9.57 20.57 -2.57
CA ASP A 75 -8.62 21.33 -1.75
C ASP A 75 -7.50 22.01 -2.55
N SER A 76 -7.49 21.89 -3.88
CA SER A 76 -6.45 22.45 -4.75
C SER A 76 -6.65 23.92 -5.11
N ASN A 77 -7.55 24.65 -4.43
CA ASN A 77 -7.93 26.03 -4.73
C ASN A 77 -8.40 26.23 -6.19
N GLY A 78 -9.14 25.25 -6.73
CA GLY A 78 -9.67 25.29 -8.10
C GLY A 78 -8.65 24.95 -9.19
N LYS A 79 -7.48 24.41 -8.82
CA LYS A 79 -6.44 24.05 -9.78
C LYS A 79 -6.74 22.70 -10.45
N MET A 80 -7.10 22.77 -11.73
CA MET A 80 -7.41 21.59 -12.55
C MET A 80 -6.15 21.11 -13.28
N ASP A 81 -5.35 20.29 -12.59
CA ASP A 81 -4.05 19.85 -13.08
C ASP A 81 -4.14 18.63 -14.01
N ALA A 82 -5.08 17.72 -13.79
CA ALA A 82 -5.14 16.48 -14.54
C ALA A 82 -6.17 16.57 -15.67
N VAL A 83 -5.87 15.98 -16.82
CA VAL A 83 -6.76 15.96 -17.99
C VAL A 83 -6.97 14.52 -18.43
N TYR A 84 -8.20 14.18 -18.79
CA TYR A 84 -8.56 12.91 -19.40
C TYR A 84 -7.74 12.67 -20.68
N VAL A 85 -7.12 11.49 -20.78
CA VAL A 85 -6.35 11.09 -21.96
C VAL A 85 -7.12 10.06 -22.76
N LYS A 86 -7.48 8.95 -22.12
CA LYS A 86 -8.23 7.86 -22.73
C LYS A 86 -8.76 6.91 -21.66
N SER A 87 -9.69 6.06 -22.09
CA SER A 87 -10.19 4.95 -21.31
C SER A 87 -9.35 3.70 -21.59
N LEU A 88 -8.99 2.97 -20.53
CA LEU A 88 -8.24 1.72 -20.62
C LEU A 88 -9.15 0.51 -20.50
N VAL A 89 -10.13 0.58 -19.60
CA VAL A 89 -11.12 -0.47 -19.34
C VAL A 89 -12.43 0.19 -18.97
N GLU A 90 -13.55 -0.26 -19.55
CA GLU A 90 -14.90 0.10 -19.10
C GLU A 90 -15.76 -1.15 -19.06
N ILE A 91 -16.26 -1.47 -17.87
CA ILE A 91 -17.32 -2.44 -17.65
C ILE A 91 -18.52 -1.62 -17.15
N PRO A 92 -19.52 -1.34 -18.01
CA PRO A 92 -20.62 -0.45 -17.68
C PRO A 92 -21.26 -0.77 -16.34
N TYR A 93 -21.44 0.25 -15.50
CA TYR A 93 -22.04 0.17 -14.17
C TYR A 93 -21.27 -0.68 -13.14
N ASN A 94 -20.04 -1.11 -13.45
CA ASN A 94 -19.19 -1.88 -12.53
C ASN A 94 -17.87 -1.16 -12.25
N ILE A 95 -17.02 -0.98 -13.26
CA ILE A 95 -15.72 -0.32 -13.11
C ILE A 95 -15.28 0.34 -14.41
N SER A 96 -14.65 1.51 -14.29
CA SER A 96 -13.91 2.14 -15.37
C SER A 96 -12.50 2.48 -14.89
N VAL A 97 -11.52 2.26 -15.77
CA VAL A 97 -10.12 2.62 -15.52
C VAL A 97 -9.74 3.65 -16.57
N LEU A 98 -9.54 4.88 -16.11
CA LEU A 98 -9.26 6.04 -16.96
C LEU A 98 -7.80 6.45 -16.82
N GLN A 99 -7.17 6.78 -17.94
CA GLN A 99 -5.87 7.43 -17.93
C GLN A 99 -6.04 8.94 -17.88
N ILE A 100 -5.35 9.57 -16.93
CA ILE A 100 -5.22 11.02 -16.81
C ILE A 100 -3.78 11.47 -17.06
N SER A 101 -3.60 12.74 -17.44
CA SER A 101 -2.29 13.30 -17.84
C SER A 101 -1.26 13.30 -16.72
N GLN A 102 -1.70 13.45 -15.46
CA GLN A 102 -0.85 13.44 -14.28
C GLN A 102 -1.64 13.09 -13.02
N PRO A 103 -0.98 12.67 -11.93
CA PRO A 103 -1.65 12.45 -10.65
C PRO A 103 -2.36 13.71 -10.14
N LEU A 104 -3.48 13.52 -9.45
CA LEU A 104 -4.15 14.56 -8.69
C LEU A 104 -3.27 14.99 -7.52
N ASN A 105 -3.10 16.29 -7.37
CA ASN A 105 -2.37 16.90 -6.25
C ASN A 105 -3.39 17.35 -5.19
N SER A 106 -3.18 16.97 -3.94
CA SER A 106 -3.97 17.40 -2.79
C SER A 106 -3.02 17.52 -1.60
N ALA A 107 -3.00 18.69 -0.97
CA ALA A 107 -2.13 18.93 0.19
C ALA A 107 -2.56 18.04 1.37
N GLU A 108 -3.87 17.82 1.52
CA GLU A 108 -4.42 16.99 2.58
C GLU A 108 -4.16 15.50 2.35
N ALA A 109 -4.29 15.00 1.11
CA ALA A 109 -3.97 13.61 0.80
C ALA A 109 -2.47 13.31 0.89
N GLU A 110 -1.62 14.31 0.59
CA GLU A 110 -0.16 14.23 0.71
C GLU A 110 0.35 14.54 2.12
N ALA A 111 -0.51 14.98 3.04
CA ALA A 111 -0.11 15.27 4.40
C ALA A 111 0.44 14.01 5.09
N PRO A 112 1.46 14.16 5.96
CA PRO A 112 1.96 13.05 6.76
C PRO A 112 0.83 12.41 7.56
N THR A 113 0.48 11.19 7.20
CA THR A 113 -0.50 10.40 7.92
C THR A 113 0.25 9.51 8.89
N ALA A 114 -0.05 9.66 10.18
CA ALA A 114 0.52 8.78 11.18
C ALA A 114 0.20 7.32 10.81
N ALA A 115 1.23 6.47 10.81
CA ALA A 115 0.99 5.05 10.76
C ALA A 115 0.03 4.68 11.90
N PRO A 116 -0.96 3.81 11.68
CA PRO A 116 -1.68 3.21 12.78
C PRO A 116 -0.64 2.61 13.73
N THR A 117 -0.85 2.79 15.03
CA THR A 117 -0.01 2.16 16.06
C THR A 117 -0.18 0.65 15.96
N LEU A 118 0.69 0.04 15.15
CA LEU A 118 0.59 -1.36 14.77
C LEU A 118 1.48 -2.19 15.70
N ASN A 119 0.86 -2.91 16.62
CA ASN A 119 1.59 -3.90 17.42
C ASN A 119 1.68 -5.21 16.62
N VAL A 120 2.80 -5.38 15.90
CA VAL A 120 3.02 -6.52 14.99
C VAL A 120 2.88 -7.85 15.74
N THR A 121 3.46 -7.99 16.93
CA THR A 121 3.43 -9.23 17.72
C THR A 121 2.02 -9.55 18.21
N ALA A 122 1.24 -8.54 18.60
CA ALA A 122 -0.17 -8.72 18.94
C ALA A 122 -1.01 -9.23 17.76
N ILE A 123 -0.71 -8.77 16.53
CA ILE A 123 -1.39 -9.24 15.32
C ILE A 123 -1.00 -10.69 15.02
N LEU A 124 0.30 -11.00 15.02
CA LEU A 124 0.80 -12.36 14.78
C LEU A 124 0.20 -13.37 15.77
N SER A 125 0.10 -12.98 17.04
CA SER A 125 -0.54 -13.79 18.08
C SER A 125 -2.01 -14.08 17.78
N LYS A 126 -2.76 -13.07 17.32
CA LYS A 126 -4.19 -13.22 16.97
C LYS A 126 -4.41 -14.02 15.68
N GLN A 127 -3.44 -14.04 14.78
CA GLN A 127 -3.53 -14.71 13.47
C GLN A 127 -3.00 -16.16 13.49
N GLY A 128 -2.73 -16.74 14.66
CA GLY A 128 -2.38 -18.16 14.80
C GLY A 128 -0.89 -18.51 14.81
N CYS A 129 -0.02 -17.51 15.01
CA CYS A 129 1.44 -17.70 15.15
C CYS A 129 1.93 -17.12 16.49
N LYS A 130 1.24 -17.44 17.57
CA LYS A 130 1.59 -16.95 18.91
C LYS A 130 2.98 -17.40 19.32
N ALA A 131 3.36 -18.65 19.06
CA ALA A 131 4.67 -19.17 19.40
C ALA A 131 5.79 -18.39 18.68
N PHE A 132 5.57 -18.01 17.41
CA PHE A 132 6.50 -17.16 16.67
C PHE A 132 6.58 -15.75 17.27
N SER A 133 5.44 -15.15 17.59
CA SER A 133 5.36 -13.86 18.27
C SER A 133 6.11 -13.86 19.60
N ASP A 134 5.94 -14.90 20.42
CA ASP A 134 6.63 -15.04 21.70
C ASP A 134 8.17 -15.12 21.51
N LEU A 135 8.64 -15.79 20.45
CA LEU A 135 10.06 -15.85 20.10
C LEU A 135 10.62 -14.49 19.64
N LEU A 136 9.84 -13.69 18.89
CA LEU A 136 10.22 -12.34 18.49
C LEU A 136 10.42 -11.43 19.72
N ILE A 137 9.50 -11.51 20.69
CA ILE A 137 9.57 -10.78 21.95
C ILE A 137 10.79 -11.23 22.75
N ALA A 138 10.93 -12.55 22.97
CA ALA A 138 11.98 -13.11 23.83
C ALA A 138 13.41 -12.89 23.29
N SER A 139 13.56 -12.77 21.97
CA SER A 139 14.86 -12.53 21.32
C SER A 139 15.19 -11.05 21.12
N GLY A 140 14.21 -10.15 21.30
CA GLY A 140 14.32 -8.73 20.95
C GLY A 140 14.19 -8.44 19.45
N ALA A 141 14.00 -9.45 18.60
CA ALA A 141 13.86 -9.27 17.15
C ALA A 141 12.63 -8.44 16.74
N GLN A 142 11.63 -8.31 17.62
CA GLN A 142 10.42 -7.51 17.39
C GLN A 142 10.72 -6.06 16.96
N THR A 143 11.75 -5.43 17.52
CA THR A 143 12.08 -4.02 17.26
C THR A 143 12.40 -3.80 15.79
N THR A 144 13.13 -4.71 15.15
CA THR A 144 13.43 -4.63 13.72
C THR A 144 12.18 -4.73 12.85
N PHE A 145 11.19 -5.53 13.25
CA PHE A 145 9.91 -5.58 12.53
C PHE A 145 9.15 -4.25 12.67
N GLU A 146 9.10 -3.69 13.87
CA GLU A 146 8.42 -2.42 14.17
C GLU A 146 9.03 -1.24 13.39
N GLU A 147 10.37 -1.17 13.33
CA GLU A 147 11.11 -0.13 12.59
C GLU A 147 10.89 -0.18 11.07
N ASN A 148 10.49 -1.33 10.52
CA ASN A 148 10.26 -1.50 9.08
C ASN A 148 8.79 -1.35 8.67
N VAL A 149 7.86 -1.10 9.60
CA VAL A 149 6.42 -0.97 9.29
C VAL A 149 6.14 0.20 8.34
N ASP A 150 6.83 1.33 8.49
CA ASP A 150 6.56 2.56 7.73
C ASP A 150 6.90 2.42 6.23
N GLY A 151 7.96 1.67 5.91
CA GLY A 151 8.35 1.33 4.54
C GLY A 151 7.49 0.24 3.90
N GLY A 152 6.59 -0.36 4.69
CA GLY A 152 5.82 -1.55 4.33
C GLY A 152 6.54 -2.82 4.78
N LEU A 153 5.77 -3.76 5.32
CA LEU A 153 6.28 -4.99 5.90
C LEU A 153 5.43 -6.17 5.45
N THR A 154 6.08 -7.26 5.05
CA THR A 154 5.44 -8.56 4.84
C THR A 154 6.02 -9.57 5.81
N VAL A 155 5.18 -10.19 6.63
CA VAL A 155 5.61 -11.21 7.60
C VAL A 155 5.03 -12.56 7.22
N PHE A 156 5.91 -13.53 6.98
CA PHE A 156 5.53 -14.93 6.84
C PHE A 156 5.37 -15.52 8.23
N CYS A 157 4.14 -15.85 8.58
CA CYS A 157 3.74 -16.24 9.93
C CYS A 157 3.80 -17.78 10.05
N PRO A 158 4.87 -18.38 10.61
CA PRO A 158 4.90 -19.82 10.82
C PRO A 158 3.92 -20.19 11.93
N THR A 159 3.04 -21.16 11.65
CA THR A 159 2.04 -21.63 12.61
C THR A 159 2.70 -22.21 13.86
N ASP A 160 1.96 -22.21 14.97
CA ASP A 160 2.47 -22.74 16.24
C ASP A 160 2.92 -24.20 16.15
N ALA A 161 2.26 -25.02 15.33
CA ALA A 161 2.68 -26.41 15.08
C ALA A 161 4.07 -26.49 14.44
N VAL A 162 4.36 -25.62 13.46
CA VAL A 162 5.68 -25.54 12.80
C VAL A 162 6.76 -25.11 13.79
N ILE A 163 6.48 -24.05 14.57
CA ILE A 163 7.43 -23.57 15.58
C ILE A 163 7.71 -24.65 16.63
N ASN A 164 6.66 -25.26 17.19
CA ASN A 164 6.79 -26.29 18.22
C ASN A 164 7.59 -27.50 17.74
N GLY A 165 7.37 -27.93 16.48
CA GLY A 165 8.16 -29.01 15.86
C GLY A 165 9.63 -28.64 15.64
N PHE A 166 9.95 -27.36 15.43
CA PHE A 166 11.31 -26.87 15.22
C PHE A 166 12.06 -26.50 16.52
N MET A 167 11.35 -26.33 17.63
CA MET A 167 11.93 -25.87 18.91
C MET A 167 13.18 -26.63 19.38
N PRO A 168 13.31 -27.97 19.23
CA PRO A 168 14.53 -28.68 19.62
C PRO A 168 15.78 -28.17 18.87
N LYS A 169 15.65 -27.89 17.57
CA LYS A 169 16.74 -27.32 16.77
C LYS A 169 16.99 -25.87 17.13
N TYR A 170 15.91 -25.09 17.29
CA TYR A 170 16.00 -23.68 17.66
C TYR A 170 16.79 -23.46 18.95
N LYS A 171 16.57 -24.29 19.98
CA LYS A 171 17.27 -24.18 21.27
C LYS A 171 18.79 -24.31 21.14
N ASN A 172 19.26 -25.15 20.22
CA ASN A 172 20.69 -25.38 19.97
C ASN A 172 21.38 -24.27 19.15
N LEU A 173 20.62 -23.29 18.64
CA LEU A 173 21.18 -22.15 17.92
C LEU A 173 21.81 -21.13 18.89
N THR A 174 22.84 -20.44 18.41
CA THR A 174 23.40 -19.27 19.11
C THR A 174 22.39 -18.11 19.10
N ALA A 175 22.55 -17.14 20.00
CA ALA A 175 21.70 -15.95 20.03
C ALA A 175 21.60 -15.21 18.67
N PRO A 176 22.70 -14.92 17.94
CA PRO A 176 22.59 -14.27 16.64
C PRO A 176 21.91 -15.15 15.60
N GLN A 177 22.12 -16.47 15.62
CA GLN A 177 21.43 -17.39 14.71
C GLN A 177 19.92 -17.43 14.97
N LYS A 178 19.50 -17.38 16.25
CA LYS A 178 18.08 -17.27 16.63
C LYS A 178 17.45 -16.01 16.06
N VAL A 179 18.09 -14.85 16.24
CA VAL A 179 17.61 -13.57 15.71
C VAL A 179 17.54 -13.61 14.18
N SER A 180 18.60 -14.05 13.49
CA SER A 180 18.60 -14.12 12.03
C SER A 180 17.50 -15.03 11.48
N LEU A 181 17.24 -16.19 12.11
CA LEU A 181 16.16 -17.08 11.69
C LEU A 181 14.79 -16.42 11.80
N LEU A 182 14.55 -15.68 12.89
CA LEU A 182 13.28 -14.99 13.09
C LEU A 182 13.12 -13.84 12.08
N LEU A 183 14.16 -13.03 11.88
CA LEU A 183 14.17 -11.94 10.90
C LEU A 183 14.03 -12.42 9.45
N TYR A 184 14.46 -13.65 9.14
CA TYR A 184 14.30 -14.26 7.81
C TYR A 184 12.84 -14.38 7.37
N HIS A 185 11.90 -14.38 8.32
CA HIS A 185 10.47 -14.46 8.04
C HIS A 185 9.83 -13.08 7.73
N GLY A 186 10.60 -12.00 7.74
CA GLY A 186 10.14 -10.66 7.38
C GLY A 186 10.79 -10.14 6.10
N ILE A 187 9.99 -9.51 5.23
CA ILE A 187 10.46 -8.72 4.08
C ILE A 187 10.17 -7.23 4.37
N PRO A 188 11.16 -6.32 4.24
CA PRO A 188 11.00 -4.88 4.50
C PRO A 188 10.28 -4.11 3.37
N ILE A 189 9.36 -4.79 2.67
CA ILE A 189 8.45 -4.17 1.70
C ILE A 189 7.09 -4.85 1.78
N TYR A 190 6.04 -4.11 1.49
CA TYR A 190 4.68 -4.65 1.37
C TYR A 190 4.54 -5.49 0.09
N GLN A 191 4.13 -6.74 0.23
CA GLN A 191 3.82 -7.67 -0.85
C GLN A 191 2.38 -8.15 -0.69
N SER A 192 1.52 -7.88 -1.67
CA SER A 192 0.18 -8.45 -1.72
C SER A 192 0.25 -9.91 -2.17
N LEU A 193 -0.82 -10.69 -1.95
CA LEU A 193 -0.91 -12.06 -2.46
C LEU A 193 -0.69 -12.15 -3.97
N GLN A 194 -1.15 -11.15 -4.73
CA GLN A 194 -0.92 -11.10 -6.17
C GLN A 194 0.56 -10.83 -6.48
N MET A 195 1.19 -9.88 -5.78
CA MET A 195 2.62 -9.60 -5.96
C MET A 195 3.46 -10.84 -5.64
N LEU A 196 3.16 -11.56 -4.57
CA LEU A 196 3.85 -12.82 -4.23
C LEU A 196 3.73 -13.90 -5.32
N LYS A 197 2.67 -13.90 -6.13
CA LYS A 197 2.49 -14.84 -7.25
C LYS A 197 3.25 -14.42 -8.51
N THR A 198 3.47 -13.12 -8.70
CA THR A 198 4.04 -12.57 -9.95
C THR A 198 5.50 -12.15 -9.81
N SER A 199 5.99 -11.94 -8.59
CA SER A 199 7.36 -11.49 -8.32
C SER A 199 8.39 -12.55 -8.70
N ASN A 200 9.49 -12.10 -9.30
CA ASN A 200 10.64 -12.89 -9.68
C ASN A 200 11.93 -12.22 -9.21
N GLY A 201 12.96 -13.02 -8.95
CA GLY A 201 14.31 -12.54 -8.62
C GLY A 201 14.62 -12.60 -7.12
N VAL A 202 15.69 -11.91 -6.75
CA VAL A 202 16.21 -11.89 -5.37
C VAL A 202 15.30 -11.08 -4.47
N VAL A 203 14.92 -11.66 -3.34
CA VAL A 203 14.10 -11.06 -2.29
C VAL A 203 14.94 -10.95 -1.03
N ASN A 204 15.13 -9.71 -0.57
CA ASN A 204 15.80 -9.41 0.68
C ASN A 204 14.85 -9.61 1.86
N THR A 205 15.36 -10.16 2.95
CA THR A 205 14.65 -10.30 4.22
C THR A 205 15.21 -9.31 5.24
N LEU A 206 14.57 -9.18 6.40
CA LEU A 206 15.11 -8.43 7.53
C LEU A 206 16.44 -9.02 8.04
N ALA A 207 16.76 -10.26 7.67
CA ALA A 207 18.01 -10.92 8.02
C ALA A 207 19.13 -10.72 6.97
N THR A 208 18.88 -10.06 5.84
CA THR A 208 19.86 -9.90 4.75
C THR A 208 21.11 -9.12 5.19
N ASN A 209 20.99 -8.20 6.14
CA ASN A 209 22.15 -7.47 6.68
C ASN A 209 22.96 -8.27 7.72
N GLY A 210 22.55 -9.50 8.03
CA GLY A 210 23.26 -10.41 8.93
C GLY A 210 24.46 -11.10 8.28
N ALA A 211 25.22 -11.85 9.09
CA ALA A 211 26.50 -12.45 8.70
C ALA A 211 26.46 -13.34 7.43
N ASN A 212 25.32 -13.97 7.13
CA ASN A 212 25.20 -14.94 6.04
C ASN A 212 24.28 -14.48 4.89
N LYS A 213 23.90 -13.20 4.82
CA LYS A 213 23.01 -12.64 3.77
C LYS A 213 21.84 -13.57 3.45
N TYR A 214 20.87 -13.61 4.35
CA TYR A 214 19.71 -14.49 4.24
C TYR A 214 18.66 -13.92 3.27
N ASP A 215 19.02 -13.68 2.01
CA ASP A 215 18.08 -13.45 0.92
C ASP A 215 17.61 -14.78 0.30
N PHE A 216 16.55 -14.74 -0.52
CA PHE A 216 16.11 -15.89 -1.30
C PHE A 216 15.67 -15.47 -2.70
N THR A 217 15.80 -16.38 -3.67
CA THR A 217 15.31 -16.13 -5.04
C THR A 217 13.91 -16.71 -5.21
N VAL A 218 12.97 -15.88 -5.62
CA VAL A 218 11.61 -16.29 -6.00
C VAL A 218 11.55 -16.44 -7.52
N GLN A 219 10.89 -17.51 -7.96
CA GLN A 219 10.58 -17.71 -9.38
C GLN A 219 9.13 -18.16 -9.51
N ASN A 220 8.38 -17.50 -10.38
CA ASN A 220 7.03 -17.88 -10.73
C ASN A 220 7.04 -19.17 -11.57
N ALA A 221 5.94 -19.92 -11.53
CA ALA A 221 5.85 -21.22 -12.19
C ALA A 221 5.59 -21.16 -13.71
N GLY A 222 5.65 -19.98 -14.32
CA GLY A 222 5.20 -19.74 -15.70
C GLY A 222 3.71 -19.44 -15.79
#